data_AF-A0A523WEH3-F1
#
_entry.id   AF-A0A523WEH3-F1
#
_cell.length_a   1.000
_cell.length_b   1.000
_cell.length_c   1.000
_cell.angle_alpha   90.00
_cell.angle_beta   90.00
_cell.angle_gamma   90.00
#
_symmetry.space_group_name_H-M   'P 1'
#
loop_
_entity.id
_entity.type
_entity.pdbx_description
1 polymer ?
#
loop_
_entity_poly.entity_id
_entity_poly.type
_entity_poly.pdbx_seq_one_letter_code
_entity_poly.pdbx_strand_id
1 'polypeptide(L)'
;MLHNLAWLLGLEIEYDCSTFDTDPFEPQPDDMKTVFPFWVSGDEKSPGYVELPYTLAQDWTVFVLLKEKTIDLWKKKLDWIVKNGGMALLITHPDYMSFDADRCEYDEYPVEYYEEFLSYIKGKYEGQYWHVLPKDMARFWANNQTSMSTNSR
;
A
#
# COMPACT_ATOMS: atom_id res chain seq x y z
N MET A 1 -10.20 8.87 2.94
CA MET A 1 -11.42 8.33 2.29
C MET A 1 -12.48 8.00 3.35
N LEU A 2 -13.74 7.70 2.99
CA LEU A 2 -14.75 7.17 3.93
C LEU A 2 -14.60 5.64 3.99
N HIS A 3 -14.12 5.09 5.11
CA HIS A 3 -13.80 3.65 5.19
C HIS A 3 -15.01 2.86 5.71
N ASN A 4 -15.97 2.54 4.84
CA ASN A 4 -17.04 1.60 5.18
C ASN A 4 -16.83 0.25 4.50
N LEU A 5 -15.98 -0.56 5.12
CA LEU A 5 -15.59 -1.87 4.60
C LEU A 5 -16.80 -2.81 4.38
N ALA A 6 -17.86 -2.67 5.18
CA ALA A 6 -19.07 -3.46 5.06
C ALA A 6 -19.87 -3.13 3.78
N TRP A 7 -19.77 -1.90 3.26
CA TRP A 7 -20.43 -1.54 2.00
C TRP A 7 -19.79 -2.22 0.80
N LEU A 8 -18.48 -2.46 0.84
CA LEU A 8 -17.73 -3.11 -0.24
C LEU A 8 -18.10 -4.60 -0.40
N LEU A 9 -18.67 -5.23 0.63
CA LEU A 9 -19.17 -6.61 0.56
C LEU A 9 -20.22 -6.82 -0.53
N GLY A 10 -20.98 -5.78 -0.88
CA GLY A 10 -21.98 -5.84 -1.95
C GLY A 10 -21.40 -5.84 -3.37
N LEU A 11 -20.10 -5.61 -3.53
CA LEU A 11 -19.42 -5.62 -4.84
C LEU A 11 -18.93 -7.01 -5.24
N GLU A 12 -18.96 -8.00 -4.33
CA GLU A 12 -18.51 -9.38 -4.56
C GLU A 12 -17.06 -9.44 -5.10
N ILE A 13 -16.17 -8.63 -4.51
CA ILE A 13 -14.75 -8.52 -4.88
C ILE A 13 -13.86 -9.49 -4.08
N GLU A 14 -12.73 -9.89 -4.66
CA GLU A 14 -11.74 -10.73 -3.98
C GLU A 14 -10.88 -9.93 -2.99
N TYR A 15 -10.64 -8.65 -3.27
CA TYR A 15 -9.81 -7.77 -2.45
C TYR A 15 -10.12 -6.29 -2.68
N ASP A 16 -9.69 -5.46 -1.72
CA ASP A 16 -9.69 -3.99 -1.81
C ASP A 16 -8.35 -3.42 -1.30
N CYS A 17 -8.08 -2.16 -1.63
CA CYS A 17 -6.89 -1.41 -1.22
C CYS A 17 -7.28 0.01 -0.80
N SER A 18 -8.38 0.17 -0.05
CA SER A 18 -8.89 1.50 0.32
C SER A 18 -8.57 1.89 1.77
N THR A 19 -7.70 1.13 2.45
CA THR A 19 -7.23 1.42 3.81
C THR A 19 -5.73 1.73 3.87
N PHE A 20 -5.28 2.16 5.04
CA PHE A 20 -3.91 2.55 5.32
C PHE A 20 -3.40 1.89 6.61
N ASP A 21 -2.10 1.60 6.66
CA ASP A 21 -1.46 1.09 7.86
C ASP A 21 -1.39 2.15 8.98
N THR A 22 -1.19 3.40 8.56
CA THR A 22 -1.10 4.62 9.34
C THR A 22 -1.65 5.76 8.50
N ASP A 23 -2.54 6.57 9.06
CA ASP A 23 -3.22 7.63 8.30
C ASP A 23 -3.45 8.91 9.10
N PRO A 24 -2.38 9.63 9.47
CA PRO A 24 -2.52 10.82 10.29
C PRO A 24 -3.10 12.03 9.55
N PHE A 25 -3.27 11.97 8.22
CA PHE A 25 -3.57 13.13 7.39
C PHE A 25 -4.87 13.01 6.57
N GLU A 26 -5.47 11.83 6.43
CA GLU A 26 -6.79 11.73 5.81
C GLU A 26 -7.88 12.34 6.71
N PRO A 27 -9.01 12.80 6.12
CA PRO A 27 -10.13 13.34 6.87
C PRO A 27 -10.72 12.38 7.91
N GLN A 28 -10.51 11.07 7.74
CA GLN A 28 -10.83 10.02 8.70
C GLN A 28 -9.53 9.28 9.04
N PRO A 29 -8.87 9.59 10.18
CA PRO A 29 -7.59 9.00 10.55
C PRO A 29 -7.76 7.60 11.17
N ASP A 30 -8.58 6.76 10.55
CA ASP A 30 -8.77 5.37 10.93
C ASP A 30 -7.68 4.52 10.27
N ASP A 31 -6.66 4.18 11.05
CA ASP A 31 -5.59 3.30 10.63
C ASP A 31 -5.87 1.83 10.97
N MET A 32 -5.40 0.92 10.11
CA MET A 32 -5.55 -0.52 10.35
C MET A 32 -4.48 -1.08 11.29
N LYS A 33 -3.46 -0.27 11.64
CA LYS A 33 -2.36 -0.60 12.56
C LYS A 33 -1.62 -1.89 12.17
N THR A 34 -1.61 -2.20 10.88
CA THR A 34 -0.99 -3.41 10.34
C THR A 34 -0.34 -3.10 9.00
N VAL A 35 0.85 -3.65 8.78
CA VAL A 35 1.53 -3.68 7.48
C VAL A 35 1.31 -4.99 6.74
N PHE A 36 0.38 -5.81 7.22
CA PHE A 36 -0.01 -7.07 6.61
C PHE A 36 -1.42 -6.95 6.03
N PRO A 37 -1.70 -7.65 4.92
CA PRO A 37 -3.07 -7.90 4.50
C PRO A 37 -3.93 -8.47 5.64
N PHE A 38 -5.24 -8.31 5.56
CA PHE A 38 -6.16 -8.92 6.52
C PHE A 38 -7.49 -9.25 5.87
N TRP A 39 -8.27 -10.11 6.53
CA TRP A 39 -9.59 -10.51 6.03
C TRP A 39 -10.66 -9.58 6.57
N VAL A 40 -11.48 -9.05 5.68
CA VAL A 40 -12.71 -8.34 6.03
C VAL A 40 -13.85 -9.35 5.95
N SER A 41 -14.35 -9.77 7.12
CA SER A 41 -15.46 -10.71 7.20
C SER A 41 -16.75 -10.09 6.70
N GLY A 42 -17.46 -10.83 5.85
CA GLY A 42 -18.84 -10.51 5.48
C GLY A 42 -19.87 -11.37 6.20
N ASP A 43 -21.01 -11.59 5.55
CA ASP A 43 -22.14 -12.36 6.05
C ASP A 43 -22.36 -13.66 5.26
N GLU A 44 -23.47 -14.35 5.48
CA GLU A 44 -23.79 -15.61 4.77
C GLU A 44 -23.87 -15.46 3.23
N LYS A 45 -24.09 -14.25 2.72
CA LYS A 45 -24.22 -13.98 1.28
C LYS A 45 -22.93 -13.50 0.65
N SER A 46 -22.06 -12.85 1.42
CA SER A 46 -20.75 -12.37 0.96
C SER A 46 -19.69 -12.85 1.95
N PRO A 47 -18.84 -13.84 1.59
CA PRO A 47 -17.92 -14.47 2.53
C PRO A 47 -16.87 -13.51 3.11
N GLY A 48 -16.65 -12.37 2.47
CA GLY A 48 -15.60 -11.41 2.78
C GLY A 48 -14.57 -11.28 1.66
N TYR A 49 -13.60 -10.41 1.87
CA TYR A 49 -12.52 -10.13 0.94
C TYR A 49 -11.22 -9.84 1.68
N VAL A 50 -10.10 -9.83 0.96
CA VAL A 50 -8.81 -9.44 1.53
C VAL A 50 -8.62 -7.94 1.40
N GLU A 51 -8.33 -7.26 2.51
CA GLU A 51 -7.90 -5.86 2.49
C GLU A 51 -6.38 -5.77 2.43
N LEU A 52 -5.88 -4.94 1.52
CA LEU A 52 -4.47 -4.65 1.33
C LEU A 52 -4.21 -3.18 1.72
N PRO A 53 -3.78 -2.88 2.96
CA PRO A 53 -3.55 -1.51 3.37
C PRO A 53 -2.37 -0.92 2.61
N TYR A 54 -2.46 0.35 2.21
CA TYR A 54 -1.28 1.12 1.82
C TYR A 54 -0.34 1.22 3.02
N THR A 55 0.93 0.90 2.81
CA THR A 55 1.94 0.86 3.88
C THR A 55 3.07 1.87 3.66
N LEU A 56 3.09 2.54 2.51
CA LEU A 56 3.99 3.65 2.20
C LEU A 56 3.18 4.94 2.04
N ALA A 57 3.77 6.06 2.46
CA ALA A 57 3.16 7.37 2.29
C ALA A 57 2.93 7.68 0.81
N GLN A 58 1.78 8.26 0.47
CA GLN A 58 1.42 8.56 -0.92
C GLN A 58 2.32 9.64 -1.51
N ASP A 59 2.56 9.58 -2.81
CA ASP A 59 3.41 10.53 -3.53
C ASP A 59 2.95 11.98 -3.44
N TRP A 60 1.65 12.24 -3.57
CA TRP A 60 1.08 13.58 -3.42
C TRP A 60 1.39 14.18 -2.06
N THR A 61 1.16 13.42 -0.98
CA THR A 61 1.44 13.88 0.38
C THR A 61 2.92 14.20 0.54
N VAL A 62 3.80 13.33 0.06
CA VAL A 62 5.26 13.47 0.25
C VAL A 62 5.82 14.62 -0.59
N PHE A 63 5.53 14.67 -1.89
CA PHE A 63 6.24 15.58 -2.80
C PHE A 63 5.47 16.85 -3.17
N VAL A 64 4.14 16.82 -3.17
CA VAL A 64 3.32 17.98 -3.52
C VAL A 64 2.97 18.78 -2.26
N LEU A 65 2.42 18.12 -1.24
CA LEU A 65 2.00 18.77 -0.01
C LEU A 65 3.19 19.14 0.90
N LEU A 66 4.01 18.15 1.27
CA LEU A 66 5.17 18.35 2.16
C LEU A 66 6.39 18.91 1.44
N LYS A 67 6.41 18.86 0.09
CA LYS A 67 7.48 19.40 -0.76
C LYS A 67 8.86 18.77 -0.49
N GLU A 68 8.88 17.52 -0.07
CA GLU A 68 10.12 16.77 0.11
C GLU A 68 10.95 16.77 -1.18
N LYS A 69 12.26 16.85 -1.02
CA LYS A 69 13.22 16.93 -2.14
C LYS A 69 14.04 15.66 -2.33
N THR A 70 13.74 14.64 -1.55
CA THR A 70 14.37 13.32 -1.60
C THR A 70 13.35 12.24 -1.29
N ILE A 71 13.67 11.00 -1.65
CA ILE A 71 12.84 9.82 -1.32
C ILE A 71 13.12 9.24 0.07
N ASP A 72 13.73 10.01 0.98
CA ASP A 72 14.21 9.50 2.27
C ASP A 72 13.07 9.01 3.17
N LEU A 73 11.89 9.65 3.12
CA LEU A 73 10.70 9.18 3.84
C LEU A 73 10.26 7.78 3.37
N TRP A 74 10.21 7.56 2.06
CA TRP A 74 9.90 6.25 1.48
C TRP A 74 10.94 5.21 1.86
N LYS A 75 12.25 5.52 1.72
CA LYS A 75 13.33 4.62 2.13
C LYS A 75 13.23 4.23 3.60
N LYS A 76 13.03 5.21 4.49
CA LYS A 76 12.93 4.99 5.93
C LYS A 76 11.74 4.09 6.30
N LYS A 77 10.57 4.32 5.71
CA LYS A 77 9.38 3.49 5.96
C LYS A 77 9.56 2.08 5.38
N LEU A 78 10.07 1.95 4.17
CA LEU A 78 10.37 0.65 3.55
C LEU A 78 11.36 -0.16 4.40
N ASP A 79 12.47 0.45 4.84
CA ASP A 79 13.46 -0.19 5.69
C ASP A 79 12.83 -0.73 6.99
N TRP A 80 11.87 0.00 7.56
CA TRP A 80 11.12 -0.44 8.73
C TRP A 80 10.15 -1.59 8.38
N ILE A 81 9.43 -1.53 7.27
CA ILE A 81 8.55 -2.63 6.80
C ILE A 81 9.35 -3.92 6.62
N VAL A 82 10.52 -3.85 5.97
CA VAL A 82 11.39 -5.01 5.76
C VAL A 82 11.83 -5.63 7.09
N LYS A 83 12.18 -4.83 8.11
CA LYS A 83 12.51 -5.33 9.45
C LYS A 83 11.36 -6.07 10.12
N ASN A 84 10.12 -5.77 9.76
CA ASN A 84 8.92 -6.40 10.29
C ASN A 84 8.37 -7.52 9.38
N GLY A 85 8.95 -7.73 8.19
CA GLY A 85 8.46 -8.71 7.22
C GLY A 85 7.10 -8.36 6.60
N GLY A 86 6.71 -7.07 6.61
CA GLY A 86 5.42 -6.61 6.11
C GLY A 86 5.33 -6.47 4.60
N MET A 87 4.13 -6.21 4.11
CA MET A 87 3.86 -5.83 2.72
C MET A 87 4.23 -4.37 2.49
N ALA A 88 4.95 -4.09 1.40
CA ALA A 88 5.16 -2.73 0.91
C ALA A 88 4.15 -2.46 -0.21
N LEU A 89 3.20 -1.56 0.03
CA LEU A 89 2.21 -1.12 -0.96
C LEU A 89 2.26 0.41 -1.05
N LEU A 90 2.61 0.91 -2.24
CA LEU A 90 2.74 2.33 -2.56
C LEU A 90 1.70 2.67 -3.64
N ILE A 91 0.97 3.75 -3.42
CA ILE A 91 0.16 4.40 -4.45
C ILE A 91 0.91 5.62 -4.97
N THR A 92 0.93 5.74 -6.30
CA THR A 92 1.48 6.89 -7.01
C THR A 92 0.53 7.31 -8.12
N HIS A 93 0.55 8.58 -8.47
CA HIS A 93 -0.34 9.17 -9.47
C HIS A 93 0.51 9.80 -10.57
N PRO A 94 0.36 9.36 -11.83
CA PRO A 94 1.10 9.96 -12.95
C PRO A 94 0.72 11.44 -13.15
N ASP A 95 -0.46 11.85 -12.67
CA ASP A 95 -0.95 13.23 -12.69
C ASP A 95 -0.07 14.21 -11.91
N TYR A 96 0.71 13.73 -10.93
CA TYR A 96 1.66 14.54 -10.15
C TYR A 96 3.10 14.33 -10.58
N MET A 97 3.38 13.46 -11.56
CA MET A 97 4.74 13.21 -12.03
C MET A 97 5.03 14.07 -13.25
N SER A 98 6.05 14.91 -13.15
CA SER A 98 6.65 15.49 -14.35
C SER A 98 7.60 14.49 -15.01
N PHE A 99 7.28 14.15 -16.25
CA PHE A 99 8.14 13.39 -17.15
C PHE A 99 9.06 14.29 -18.00
N ASP A 100 8.97 15.61 -17.81
CA ASP A 100 9.82 16.60 -18.46
C ASP A 100 10.85 17.12 -17.45
N ALA A 101 12.11 16.72 -17.62
CA ALA A 101 13.20 17.06 -16.71
C ALA A 101 13.42 18.58 -16.53
N ASP A 102 12.97 19.40 -17.49
CA ASP A 102 13.19 20.84 -17.49
C ASP A 102 12.00 21.64 -16.95
N ARG A 103 10.87 20.99 -16.64
CA ARG A 103 9.65 21.67 -16.16
C ARG A 103 8.91 20.83 -15.13
N CYS A 104 8.65 21.43 -13.97
CA CYS A 104 7.80 20.86 -12.94
C CYS A 104 6.82 21.94 -12.49
N GLU A 105 5.52 21.69 -12.67
CA GLU A 105 4.48 22.57 -12.15
C GLU A 105 4.43 22.54 -10.61
N TYR A 106 3.67 23.46 -10.01
CA TYR A 106 3.65 23.62 -8.55
C TYR A 106 3.05 22.42 -7.81
N ASP A 107 2.22 21.64 -8.50
CA ASP A 107 1.54 20.42 -8.05
C ASP A 107 2.14 19.13 -8.63
N GLU A 108 3.33 19.23 -9.20
CA GLU A 108 4.09 18.09 -9.74
C GLU A 108 5.39 17.85 -8.96
N TYR A 109 5.99 16.69 -9.19
CA TYR A 109 7.34 16.33 -8.76
C TYR A 109 8.09 15.57 -9.87
N PRO A 110 9.43 15.58 -9.89
CA PRO A 110 10.21 14.88 -10.91
C PRO A 110 10.00 13.35 -10.84
N VAL A 111 9.71 12.71 -11.98
CA VAL A 111 9.52 11.25 -12.09
C VAL A 111 10.74 10.46 -11.57
N GLU A 112 11.92 11.07 -11.59
CA GLU A 112 13.18 10.50 -11.11
C GLU A 112 13.10 10.05 -9.65
N TYR A 113 12.24 10.65 -8.82
CA TYR A 113 12.02 10.17 -7.45
C TYR A 113 11.43 8.76 -7.44
N TYR A 114 10.48 8.48 -8.31
CA TYR A 114 9.91 7.15 -8.45
C TYR A 114 10.93 6.16 -9.01
N GLU A 115 11.70 6.56 -10.03
CA GLU A 115 12.77 5.72 -10.59
C GLU A 115 13.89 5.41 -9.58
N GLU A 116 14.29 6.40 -8.77
CA GLU A 116 15.26 6.24 -7.70
C GLU A 116 14.74 5.27 -6.63
N PHE A 117 13.45 5.33 -6.29
CA PHE A 117 12.86 4.42 -5.32
C PHE A 117 12.82 2.97 -5.80
N LEU A 118 12.44 2.75 -7.07
CA LEU A 118 12.51 1.42 -7.69
C LEU A 118 13.95 0.89 -7.74
N SER A 119 14.91 1.75 -8.08
CA SER A 119 16.34 1.42 -8.11
C SER A 119 16.87 1.08 -6.72
N TYR A 120 16.43 1.80 -5.68
CA TYR A 120 16.77 1.53 -4.29
C TYR A 120 16.25 0.17 -3.82
N ILE A 121 14.96 -0.14 -4.09
CA ILE A 121 14.37 -1.45 -3.76
C ILE A 121 15.17 -2.57 -4.43
N LYS A 122 15.38 -2.46 -5.73
CA LYS A 122 16.10 -3.47 -6.51
C LYS A 122 17.54 -3.64 -6.00
N GLY A 123 18.28 -2.54 -5.80
CA GLY A 123 19.69 -2.61 -5.41
C GLY A 123 19.92 -3.09 -3.97
N LYS A 124 19.05 -2.71 -3.03
CA LYS A 124 19.24 -3.03 -1.60
C LYS A 124 18.60 -4.36 -1.18
N TYR A 125 17.47 -4.71 -1.80
CA TYR A 125 16.64 -5.85 -1.38
C TYR A 125 16.55 -6.95 -2.44
N GLU A 126 17.43 -6.97 -3.44
CA GLU A 126 17.43 -8.02 -4.47
C GLU A 126 17.33 -9.42 -3.86
N GLY A 127 16.40 -10.23 -4.38
CA GLY A 127 16.16 -11.60 -3.92
C GLY A 127 15.48 -11.73 -2.55
N GLN A 128 15.11 -10.62 -1.89
CA GLN A 128 14.50 -10.62 -0.55
C GLN A 128 13.02 -10.24 -0.53
N TYR A 129 12.42 -9.96 -1.69
CA TYR A 129 11.01 -9.58 -1.80
C TYR A 129 10.28 -10.39 -2.87
N TRP A 130 8.96 -10.50 -2.70
CA TRP A 130 8.06 -11.05 -3.70
C TRP A 130 7.29 -9.90 -4.36
N HIS A 131 7.66 -9.58 -5.61
CA HIS A 131 7.02 -8.50 -6.38
C HIS A 131 5.89 -9.06 -7.23
N VAL A 132 4.66 -8.73 -6.85
CA VAL A 132 3.45 -9.27 -7.48
C VAL A 132 2.33 -8.25 -7.59
N LEU A 133 1.34 -8.59 -8.40
CA LEU A 133 0.11 -7.82 -8.50
C LEU A 133 -0.70 -7.95 -7.20
N PRO A 134 -1.48 -6.92 -6.82
CA PRO A 134 -2.35 -6.96 -5.64
C PRO A 134 -3.25 -8.21 -5.58
N LYS A 135 -3.85 -8.60 -6.71
CA LYS A 135 -4.68 -9.82 -6.80
C LYS A 135 -3.94 -11.10 -6.40
N ASP A 136 -2.66 -11.21 -6.71
CA ASP A 136 -1.88 -12.41 -6.45
C ASP A 136 -1.50 -12.48 -4.96
N MET A 137 -1.18 -11.31 -4.36
CA MET A 137 -1.00 -11.18 -2.91
C MET A 137 -2.28 -11.51 -2.16
N ALA A 138 -3.42 -10.98 -2.59
CA ALA A 138 -4.72 -11.26 -1.98
C ALA A 138 -5.06 -12.75 -2.00
N ARG A 139 -4.91 -13.41 -3.15
CA ARG A 139 -5.14 -14.86 -3.28
C ARG A 139 -4.19 -15.68 -2.42
N PHE A 140 -2.90 -15.31 -2.39
CA PHE A 140 -1.92 -15.94 -1.50
C PHE A 140 -2.36 -15.80 -0.04
N TRP A 141 -2.76 -14.61 0.38
CA TRP A 141 -3.17 -14.35 1.75
C TRP A 141 -4.43 -15.14 2.14
N ALA A 142 -5.47 -15.10 1.30
CA ALA A 142 -6.73 -15.82 1.53
C ALA A 142 -6.50 -17.33 1.69
N ASN A 143 -5.69 -17.93 0.82
CA ASN A 143 -5.39 -19.37 0.86
C ASN A 143 -4.59 -19.79 2.11
N ASN A 144 -3.75 -18.90 2.63
CA ASN A 144 -2.91 -19.18 3.79
C ASN A 144 -3.58 -18.84 5.13
N GLN A 145 -4.56 -17.95 5.16
CA GLN A 145 -5.35 -17.70 6.38
C GLN A 145 -6.18 -18.92 6.79
N THR A 146 -6.79 -19.64 5.84
CA THR A 146 -7.58 -20.85 6.15
C THR A 146 -6.73 -21.90 6.87
N SER A 147 -5.44 -22.00 6.54
CA SER A 147 -4.51 -22.96 7.16
C SER A 147 -4.18 -22.66 8.63
N MET A 148 -4.31 -21.40 9.07
CA MET A 148 -4.08 -21.00 10.47
C MET A 148 -5.28 -21.31 11.38
N SER A 149 -6.50 -21.36 10.84
CA SER A 149 -7.72 -21.73 11.59
C SER A 149 -7.85 -23.23 11.86
N THR A 150 -7.19 -24.08 11.07
CA THR A 150 -7.24 -25.55 11.22
C THR A 150 -6.19 -26.14 12.16
N ASN A 151 -5.15 -25.37 12.50
CA ASN A 151 -4.07 -25.80 13.41
C ASN A 151 -4.24 -25.36 14.87
N SER A 152 -5.41 -24.83 15.23
CA SER A 152 -5.75 -24.38 16.59
C SER A 152 -6.87 -25.21 17.25
N ARG A 153 -7.03 -26.48 16.87
CA ARG A 153 -7.87 -27.46 17.57
C ARG A 153 -7.04 -28.60 18.16
#